data_AF-A0A7Z9XYS6-F1
#
_entry.id   AF-A0A7Z9XYS6-F1
#
_cell.length_a   1.000
_cell.length_b   1.000
_cell.length_c   1.000
_cell.angle_alpha   90.00
_cell.angle_beta   90.00
_cell.angle_gamma   90.00
#
_symmetry.space_group_name_H-M   'P 1'
#
loop_
_entity.id
_entity.type
_entity.pdbx_description
1 polymer ?
#
loop_
_entity_poly.entity_id
_entity_poly.type
_entity_poly.pdbx_seq_one_letter_code
_entity_poly.pdbx_strand_id
1 'polypeptide(L)'
;REFGLGQPTGIFGVNESAGLIPDPSWKIETQGEGWVPGDAVNMGIGQGFVQVTPLQIATIFSAIANGGTRYRPTLVDRIGAGAGAPEEPLPSQVIGNIPYTPEQLAVVQDSLYKVTHDPSGTATFVFEGLEVPVSGKTGTAEAPPNNSHAWFAAYAPSAPYTKSTGETVTEPEIAVVVMIENAGEGSGVAAPITRQIIELYYGITPLTPLPWE
;
A
#
# COMPACT_ATOMS: atom_id res chain seq x y z
N ARG A 1 2.09 -4.71 14.96
CA ARG A 1 0.75 -4.24 15.40
C ARG A 1 0.66 -2.73 15.50
N GLU A 2 1.72 -2.02 15.92
CA GLU A 2 1.76 -0.55 15.95
C GLU A 2 1.55 0.13 14.58
N PHE A 3 1.65 -0.60 13.46
CA PHE A 3 1.25 -0.13 12.13
C PHE A 3 -0.26 -0.20 11.85
N GLY A 4 -1.06 -0.75 12.76
CA GLY A 4 -2.50 -0.98 12.55
C GLY A 4 -2.84 -2.36 11.99
N LEU A 5 -1.85 -3.21 11.71
CA LEU A 5 -2.06 -4.59 11.22
C LEU A 5 -2.63 -5.52 12.29
N GLY A 6 -3.46 -6.47 11.86
CA GLY A 6 -4.10 -7.47 12.74
C GLY A 6 -5.37 -6.98 13.43
N GLN A 7 -5.94 -5.86 12.96
CA GLN A 7 -7.23 -5.32 13.38
C GLN A 7 -7.89 -4.56 12.21
N PRO A 8 -9.23 -4.44 12.19
CA PRO A 8 -9.94 -3.62 11.21
C PRO A 8 -9.41 -2.17 11.15
N THR A 9 -9.40 -1.56 9.97
CA THR A 9 -8.99 -0.15 9.82
C THR A 9 -10.03 0.83 10.39
N GLY A 10 -11.27 0.36 10.56
CA GLY A 10 -12.38 1.11 11.09
C GLY A 10 -13.14 1.91 10.02
N ILE A 11 -13.01 1.54 8.75
CA ILE A 11 -13.78 2.16 7.67
C ILE A 11 -15.28 1.97 7.91
N PHE A 12 -16.05 3.04 7.78
CA PHE A 12 -17.48 3.00 8.03
C PHE A 12 -18.23 2.28 6.89
N GLY A 13 -19.16 1.40 7.26
CA GLY A 13 -20.08 0.76 6.30
C GLY A 13 -19.47 -0.36 5.46
N VAL A 14 -18.22 -0.75 5.72
CA VAL A 14 -17.54 -1.86 5.03
C VAL A 14 -17.24 -2.96 6.03
N ASN A 15 -17.56 -4.21 5.69
CA ASN A 15 -17.18 -5.35 6.52
C ASN A 15 -15.69 -5.66 6.34
N GLU A 16 -14.95 -5.71 7.44
CA GLU A 16 -13.50 -5.88 7.42
C GLU A 16 -13.07 -7.17 8.11
N SER A 17 -12.21 -7.94 7.44
CA SER A 17 -11.39 -8.95 8.11
C SER A 17 -10.29 -8.25 8.91
N ALA A 18 -10.05 -8.69 10.15
CA ALA A 18 -8.98 -8.16 10.98
C ALA A 18 -7.57 -8.50 10.46
N GLY A 19 -7.44 -9.56 9.66
CA GLY A 19 -6.14 -10.16 9.36
C GLY A 19 -5.55 -10.84 10.60
N LEU A 20 -4.25 -11.10 10.55
CA LEU A 20 -3.51 -11.77 11.62
C LEU A 20 -2.06 -11.31 11.63
N ILE A 21 -1.63 -10.75 12.75
CA ILE A 21 -0.20 -10.64 13.09
C ILE A 21 0.06 -11.64 14.22
N PRO A 22 0.73 -12.77 13.94
CA PRO A 22 0.90 -13.84 14.91
C PRO A 22 1.82 -13.40 16.05
N ASP A 23 1.60 -13.98 17.23
CA ASP A 23 2.52 -13.87 18.37
C ASP A 23 2.64 -15.24 19.08
N PRO A 24 3.56 -15.41 20.04
CA PRO A 24 3.75 -16.69 20.72
C PRO A 24 2.49 -17.23 21.41
N SER A 25 1.66 -16.36 21.98
CA SER A 25 0.43 -16.77 22.67
C SER A 25 -0.59 -17.27 21.67
N TRP A 26 -0.79 -16.54 20.57
CA TRP A 26 -1.66 -16.96 19.47
C TRP A 26 -1.27 -18.33 18.90
N LYS A 27 0.03 -18.58 18.71
CA LYS A 27 0.49 -19.87 18.14
C LYS A 27 0.22 -21.04 19.09
N ILE A 28 0.46 -20.86 20.39
CA ILE A 28 0.14 -21.88 21.40
C ILE A 28 -1.36 -22.16 21.43
N GLU A 29 -2.18 -21.11 21.46
CA GLU A 29 -3.63 -21.25 21.59
C GLU A 29 -4.29 -21.85 20.34
N THR A 30 -3.80 -21.52 19.14
CA THR A 30 -4.45 -21.92 17.88
C THR A 30 -3.80 -23.11 17.18
N GLN A 31 -2.48 -23.27 17.30
CA GLN A 31 -1.73 -24.36 16.66
C GLN A 31 -1.30 -25.44 17.66
N GLY A 32 -1.35 -25.16 18.97
CA GLY A 32 -0.84 -26.09 19.99
C GLY A 32 0.68 -26.20 20.04
N GLU A 33 1.38 -25.28 19.37
CA GLU A 33 2.83 -25.31 19.19
C GLU A 33 3.50 -24.06 19.79
N GLY A 34 4.72 -24.25 20.30
CA GLY A 34 5.56 -23.14 20.75
C GLY A 34 6.08 -22.28 19.60
N TRP A 35 6.42 -21.03 19.91
CA TRP A 35 7.10 -20.14 18.97
C TRP A 35 8.54 -20.60 18.72
N VAL A 36 8.92 -20.72 17.45
CA VAL A 36 10.28 -21.08 17.03
C VAL A 36 10.93 -19.94 16.27
N PRO A 37 12.28 -19.86 16.20
CA PRO A 37 12.96 -18.78 15.47
C PRO A 37 12.51 -18.62 14.01
N GLY A 38 12.15 -19.73 13.33
CA GLY A 38 11.63 -19.70 11.96
C GLY A 38 10.33 -18.91 11.81
N ASP A 39 9.47 -18.86 12.84
CA ASP A 39 8.25 -18.06 12.80
C ASP A 39 8.57 -16.57 12.74
N ALA A 40 9.58 -16.12 13.49
CA ALA A 40 10.03 -14.74 13.48
C ALA A 40 10.67 -14.36 12.14
N VAL A 41 11.45 -15.27 11.53
CA VAL A 41 12.05 -15.06 10.21
C VAL A 41 10.98 -14.93 9.13
N ASN A 42 9.99 -15.82 9.10
CA ASN A 42 8.87 -15.74 8.18
C ASN A 42 8.06 -14.46 8.36
N MET A 43 7.74 -14.11 9.61
CA MET A 43 7.01 -12.89 9.93
C MET A 43 7.76 -11.64 9.47
N GLY A 44 9.10 -11.63 9.56
CA GLY A 44 9.95 -10.50 9.15
C GLY A 44 9.86 -10.17 7.65
N ILE A 45 9.48 -11.14 6.81
CA ILE A 45 9.26 -10.95 5.37
C ILE A 45 7.76 -10.97 4.99
N GLY A 46 6.87 -10.96 5.97
CA GLY A 46 5.42 -10.98 5.75
C GLY A 46 4.83 -12.34 5.35
N GLN A 47 5.55 -13.43 5.58
CA GLN A 47 5.12 -14.80 5.27
C GLN A 47 4.68 -15.57 6.53
N GLY A 48 4.36 -16.86 6.37
CA GLY A 48 3.94 -17.74 7.44
C GLY A 48 2.49 -17.48 7.84
N PHE A 49 2.25 -17.16 9.10
CA PHE A 49 0.88 -16.92 9.61
C PHE A 49 0.42 -15.46 9.45
N VAL A 50 1.25 -14.58 8.89
CA VAL A 50 0.87 -13.18 8.64
C VAL A 50 -0.27 -13.14 7.62
N GLN A 51 -1.35 -12.46 7.99
CA GLN A 51 -2.47 -12.15 7.09
C GLN A 51 -2.79 -10.67 7.19
N VAL A 52 -2.87 -10.00 6.05
CA VAL A 52 -3.15 -8.57 5.96
C VAL A 52 -4.14 -8.30 4.83
N THR A 53 -4.98 -7.29 4.98
CA THR A 53 -5.89 -6.87 3.91
C THR A 53 -5.23 -5.83 3.01
N PRO A 54 -5.59 -5.74 1.72
CA PRO A 54 -5.12 -4.65 0.85
C PRO A 54 -5.40 -3.26 1.44
N LEU A 55 -6.55 -3.08 2.10
CA LEU A 55 -6.90 -1.83 2.77
C LEU A 55 -5.94 -1.50 3.92
N GLN A 56 -5.56 -2.48 4.75
CA GLN A 56 -4.54 -2.29 5.78
C GLN A 56 -3.20 -1.84 5.18
N ILE A 57 -2.76 -2.46 4.07
CA ILE A 57 -1.52 -2.06 3.39
C ILE A 57 -1.64 -0.65 2.80
N ALA A 58 -2.78 -0.29 2.22
CA ALA A 58 -3.03 1.06 1.70
C ALA A 58 -2.96 2.12 2.82
N THR A 59 -3.50 1.84 4.01
CA THR A 59 -3.39 2.76 5.15
C THR A 59 -1.95 2.94 5.62
N ILE A 60 -1.11 1.89 5.55
CA ILE A 60 0.31 1.98 5.91
C ILE A 60 1.07 2.81 4.87
N PHE A 61 0.86 2.55 3.58
CA PHE A 61 1.53 3.32 2.52
C PHE A 61 1.10 4.78 2.52
N SER A 62 -0.17 5.07 2.79
CA SER A 62 -0.65 6.44 3.00
C SER A 62 0.03 7.11 4.20
N ALA A 63 0.18 6.40 5.32
CA ALA A 63 0.87 6.92 6.50
C ALA A 63 2.37 7.14 6.23
N ILE A 64 3.03 6.24 5.50
CA ILE A 64 4.44 6.43 5.09
C ILE A 64 4.57 7.68 4.22
N ALA A 65 3.65 7.85 3.25
CA ALA A 65 3.67 8.99 2.34
C ALA A 65 3.47 10.32 3.07
N ASN A 66 2.53 10.39 4.02
CA ASN A 66 2.14 11.63 4.70
C ASN A 66 2.98 12.01 5.93
N GLY A 67 4.15 11.39 6.13
CA GLY A 67 5.04 11.70 7.26
C GLY A 67 4.75 10.93 8.56
N GLY A 68 3.85 9.94 8.52
CA GLY A 68 3.70 8.93 9.56
C GLY A 68 2.32 8.85 10.22
N THR A 69 1.38 9.71 9.82
CA THR A 69 0.05 9.77 10.43
C THR A 69 -0.88 8.73 9.82
N ARG A 70 -1.47 7.88 10.66
CA ARG A 70 -2.51 6.95 10.21
C ARG A 70 -3.88 7.61 10.35
N TYR A 71 -4.57 7.73 9.22
CA TYR A 71 -5.96 8.16 9.18
C TYR A 71 -6.90 6.98 9.02
N ARG A 72 -8.11 7.10 9.56
CA ARG A 72 -9.20 6.17 9.28
C ARG A 72 -9.63 6.33 7.82
N PRO A 73 -9.62 5.27 7.00
CA PRO A 73 -10.11 5.36 5.63
C PRO A 73 -11.62 5.63 5.60
N THR A 74 -12.05 6.45 4.64
CA THR A 74 -13.46 6.80 4.41
C THR A 74 -13.82 6.64 2.93
N LEU A 75 -15.07 6.28 2.66
CA LEU A 75 -15.68 6.33 1.32
C LEU A 75 -16.50 7.60 1.10
N VAL A 76 -16.87 8.28 2.19
CA VAL A 76 -17.71 9.48 2.18
C VAL A 76 -16.81 10.70 2.27
N ASP A 77 -16.86 11.55 1.26
CA ASP A 77 -16.15 12.83 1.22
C ASP A 77 -16.96 13.96 1.88
N ARG A 78 -18.27 14.01 1.62
CA ARG A 78 -19.18 15.04 2.15
C ARG A 78 -20.50 14.45 2.60
N ILE A 79 -21.14 15.10 3.57
CA ILE A 79 -22.47 14.76 4.10
C ILE A 79 -23.39 15.97 3.96
N GLY A 80 -24.59 15.76 3.41
CA GLY A 80 -25.63 16.77 3.30
C GLY A 80 -27.03 16.16 3.47
N ALA A 81 -28.02 17.00 3.80
CA ALA A 81 -29.41 16.56 4.01
C ALA A 81 -30.19 16.32 2.69
N GLY A 82 -29.54 16.46 1.53
CA GLY A 82 -30.18 16.46 0.22
C GLY A 82 -30.92 17.77 -0.10
N ALA A 83 -31.64 17.81 -1.22
CA ALA A 83 -32.51 18.92 -1.64
C ALA A 83 -31.85 20.32 -1.72
N GLY A 84 -30.57 20.39 -2.05
CA GLY A 84 -29.83 21.66 -2.18
C GLY A 84 -29.36 22.24 -0.84
N ALA A 85 -29.49 21.49 0.27
CA ALA A 85 -28.85 21.86 1.53
C ALA A 85 -27.32 21.86 1.39
N PRO A 86 -26.60 22.74 2.11
CA PRO A 86 -25.15 22.73 2.13
C PRO A 86 -24.61 21.36 2.53
N GLU A 87 -23.62 20.88 1.78
CA GLU A 87 -22.84 19.70 2.14
C GLU A 87 -21.63 20.12 2.96
N GLU A 88 -21.33 19.37 4.02
CA GLU A 88 -20.15 19.56 4.86
C GLU A 88 -19.13 18.44 4.58
N PRO A 89 -17.82 18.74 4.48
CA PRO A 89 -16.81 17.70 4.33
C PRO A 89 -16.78 16.82 5.59
N LEU A 90 -16.64 15.51 5.39
CA LEU A 90 -16.41 14.59 6.51
C LEU A 90 -14.96 14.77 6.97
N PRO A 91 -14.70 15.15 8.24
CA PRO A 91 -13.35 15.39 8.71
C PRO A 91 -12.53 14.10 8.77
N SER A 92 -11.29 14.16 8.30
CA SER A 92 -10.32 13.07 8.46
C SER A 92 -10.08 12.77 9.93
N GLN A 93 -10.12 11.48 10.30
CA GLN A 93 -9.91 11.04 11.68
C GLN A 93 -8.54 10.39 11.85
N VAL A 94 -7.70 10.96 12.71
CA VAL A 94 -6.43 10.37 13.12
C VAL A 94 -6.70 9.16 14.03
N ILE A 95 -6.11 8.02 13.69
CA ILE A 95 -6.23 6.76 14.46
C ILE A 95 -4.88 6.26 15.00
N GLY A 96 -3.82 7.03 14.81
CA GLY A 96 -2.50 6.75 15.37
C GLY A 96 -1.37 7.24 14.48
N ASN A 97 -0.14 6.87 14.84
CA ASN A 97 1.07 7.10 14.06
C ASN A 97 1.80 5.78 13.85
N ILE A 98 2.60 5.69 12.79
CA ILE A 98 3.55 4.59 12.63
C ILE A 98 4.71 4.76 13.63
N PRO A 99 5.29 3.66 14.14
CA PRO A 99 6.32 3.69 15.18
C PRO A 99 7.72 3.99 14.62
N TYR A 100 7.85 5.03 13.80
CA TYR A 100 9.12 5.46 13.22
C TYR A 100 9.48 6.88 13.63
N THR A 101 10.76 7.10 13.91
CA THR A 101 11.31 8.46 13.95
C THR A 101 11.33 9.07 12.55
N PRO A 102 11.41 10.40 12.41
CA PRO A 102 11.55 11.04 11.10
C PRO A 102 12.72 10.49 10.28
N GLU A 103 13.85 10.17 10.91
CA GLU A 103 15.04 9.62 10.25
C GLU A 103 14.79 8.19 9.75
N GLN A 104 14.12 7.36 10.55
CA GLN A 104 13.74 6.00 10.14
C GLN A 104 12.74 6.04 8.99
N LEU A 105 11.77 6.94 9.06
CA LEU A 105 10.78 7.12 7.99
C LEU A 105 11.45 7.57 6.69
N ALA A 106 12.39 8.51 6.74
CA ALA A 106 13.14 8.95 5.57
C ALA A 106 13.92 7.80 4.90
N VAL A 107 14.53 6.92 5.69
CA VAL A 107 15.20 5.71 5.16
C VAL A 107 14.21 4.77 4.48
N VAL A 108 13.02 4.59 5.05
CA VAL A 108 11.96 3.76 4.44
C VAL A 108 11.48 4.38 3.12
N GLN A 109 11.20 5.69 3.10
CA GLN A 109 10.75 6.40 1.89
C GLN A 109 11.80 6.34 0.77
N ASP A 110 13.08 6.58 1.08
CA ASP A 110 14.20 6.44 0.13
C ASP A 110 14.35 5.01 -0.39
N SER A 111 14.20 4.02 0.50
CA SER A 111 14.24 2.60 0.10
C SER A 111 13.09 2.24 -0.85
N LEU A 112 11.87 2.72 -0.59
CA LEU A 112 10.72 2.52 -1.48
C LEU A 112 10.89 3.24 -2.82
N TYR A 113 11.53 4.41 -2.83
CA TYR A 113 11.86 5.13 -4.06
C TYR A 113 12.88 4.34 -4.91
N LYS A 114 13.89 3.75 -4.27
CA LYS A 114 14.92 2.95 -4.97
C LYS A 114 14.36 1.68 -5.60
N VAL A 115 13.28 1.10 -5.09
CA VAL A 115 12.63 -0.07 -5.71
C VAL A 115 12.18 0.19 -7.15
N THR A 116 11.81 1.43 -7.45
CA THR A 116 11.21 1.87 -8.73
C THR A 116 12.15 2.74 -9.57
N HIS A 117 13.25 3.25 -9.01
CA HIS A 117 14.16 4.17 -9.72
C HIS A 117 15.63 3.72 -9.74
N ASP A 118 16.07 2.91 -8.78
CA ASP A 118 17.47 2.46 -8.76
C ASP A 118 17.69 1.40 -9.85
N PRO A 119 18.83 1.37 -10.55
CA PRO A 119 19.11 0.31 -11.53
C PRO A 119 19.02 -1.13 -10.99
N SER A 120 19.19 -1.31 -9.68
CA SER A 120 19.03 -2.60 -8.99
C SER A 120 17.63 -2.82 -8.37
N GLY A 121 16.72 -1.86 -8.52
CA GLY A 121 15.36 -1.90 -8.01
C GLY A 121 14.50 -2.96 -8.71
N THR A 122 13.68 -3.69 -7.92
CA THR A 122 12.88 -4.82 -8.43
C THR A 122 11.76 -4.41 -9.38
N ALA A 123 11.41 -3.13 -9.45
CA ALA A 123 10.34 -2.63 -10.31
C ALA A 123 10.81 -1.48 -11.23
N THR A 124 12.11 -1.20 -11.30
CA THR A 124 12.62 -0.05 -12.05
C THR A 124 12.26 -0.09 -13.53
N PHE A 125 12.38 -1.27 -14.15
CA PHE A 125 12.00 -1.47 -15.55
C PHE A 125 10.51 -1.19 -15.82
N VAL A 126 9.64 -1.31 -14.80
CA VAL A 126 8.21 -1.02 -14.93
C VAL A 126 7.95 0.47 -14.91
N PHE A 127 8.67 1.23 -14.09
CA PHE A 127 8.46 2.68 -13.89
C PHE A 127 9.37 3.55 -14.75
N GLU A 128 10.25 2.95 -15.54
CA GLU A 128 11.10 3.66 -16.49
C GLU A 128 10.26 4.50 -17.47
N GLY A 129 10.67 5.76 -17.66
CA GLY A 129 10.00 6.72 -18.54
C GLY A 129 8.73 7.37 -17.97
N LEU A 130 8.28 7.00 -16.76
CA LEU A 130 7.23 7.73 -16.06
C LEU A 130 7.82 8.96 -15.35
N GLU A 131 7.31 10.15 -15.66
CA GLU A 131 7.80 11.40 -15.03
C GLU A 131 7.30 11.58 -13.59
N VAL A 132 6.16 10.95 -13.25
CA VAL A 132 5.63 10.97 -11.88
C VAL A 132 6.55 10.13 -11.00
N PRO A 133 7.19 10.70 -9.96
CA PRO A 133 8.03 9.93 -9.06
C PRO A 133 7.15 9.02 -8.19
N VAL A 134 7.39 7.72 -8.25
CA VAL A 134 6.62 6.70 -7.52
C VAL A 134 7.49 5.99 -6.50
N SER A 135 7.09 5.94 -5.23
CA SER A 135 7.73 5.07 -4.23
C SER A 135 6.86 3.83 -4.01
N GLY A 136 7.43 2.64 -4.10
CA GLY A 136 6.65 1.41 -4.05
C GLY A 136 7.41 0.17 -3.58
N LYS A 137 6.68 -0.93 -3.40
CA LYS A 137 7.25 -2.23 -3.06
C LYS A 137 6.49 -3.38 -3.68
N THR A 138 7.25 -4.31 -4.27
CA THR A 138 6.80 -5.61 -4.74
C THR A 138 6.50 -6.57 -3.59
N GLY A 139 5.49 -7.40 -3.75
CA GLY A 139 5.21 -8.53 -2.86
C GLY A 139 4.79 -9.77 -3.66
N THR A 140 5.06 -10.93 -3.09
CA THR A 140 4.68 -12.24 -3.65
C THR A 140 4.17 -13.09 -2.50
N ALA A 141 2.86 -13.28 -2.42
CA ALA A 141 2.24 -14.09 -1.36
C ALA A 141 2.04 -15.52 -1.85
N GLU A 142 2.60 -16.50 -1.15
CA GLU A 142 2.52 -17.91 -1.56
C GLU A 142 1.08 -18.43 -1.44
N ALA A 143 0.62 -19.21 -2.43
CA ALA A 143 -0.72 -19.79 -2.42
C ALA A 143 -0.78 -21.25 -2.92
N PRO A 144 -0.03 -22.20 -2.32
CA PRO A 144 -0.03 -23.59 -2.78
C PRO A 144 -1.44 -24.21 -2.78
N PRO A 145 -1.82 -25.01 -3.80
CA PRO A 145 -1.00 -25.45 -4.94
C PRO A 145 -0.99 -24.48 -6.13
N ASN A 146 -1.65 -23.33 -6.01
CA ASN A 146 -1.74 -22.34 -7.07
C ASN A 146 -0.47 -21.48 -7.15
N ASN A 147 -0.37 -20.68 -8.22
CA ASN A 147 0.62 -19.62 -8.31
C ASN A 147 0.47 -18.64 -7.14
N SER A 148 1.57 -17.99 -6.75
CA SER A 148 1.55 -16.90 -5.79
C SER A 148 0.63 -15.75 -6.20
N HIS A 149 0.09 -15.01 -5.24
CA HIS A 149 -0.59 -13.74 -5.52
C HIS A 149 0.45 -12.65 -5.77
N ALA A 150 0.24 -11.87 -6.84
CA ALA A 150 1.12 -10.77 -7.21
C ALA A 150 0.67 -9.50 -6.48
N TRP A 151 1.59 -8.87 -5.73
CA TRP A 151 1.32 -7.64 -4.98
C TRP A 151 2.23 -6.50 -5.43
N PHE A 152 1.67 -5.31 -5.47
CA PHE A 152 2.44 -4.07 -5.49
C PHE A 152 1.71 -3.00 -4.71
N ALA A 153 2.43 -2.33 -3.81
CA ALA A 153 1.92 -1.20 -3.04
C ALA A 153 2.80 0.02 -3.33
N ALA A 154 2.20 1.20 -3.52
CA ALA A 154 2.92 2.40 -3.87
C ALA A 154 2.19 3.68 -3.43
N TYR A 155 2.90 4.80 -3.45
CA TYR A 155 2.33 6.13 -3.37
C TYR A 155 2.99 7.10 -4.36
N ALA A 156 2.24 8.13 -4.76
CA ALA A 156 2.68 9.13 -5.73
C ALA A 156 2.00 10.51 -5.54
N PRO A 157 2.65 11.62 -5.94
CA PRO A 157 4.07 11.63 -6.27
C PRO A 157 4.90 11.49 -4.99
N SER A 158 6.06 10.83 -5.05
CA SER A 158 6.96 10.68 -3.90
C SER A 158 7.98 11.80 -3.75
N ALA A 159 8.00 12.73 -4.72
CA ALA A 159 8.80 13.95 -4.76
C ALA A 159 8.04 15.00 -5.59
N PRO A 160 8.39 16.30 -5.55
CA PRO A 160 7.69 17.31 -6.33
C PRO A 160 7.59 16.95 -7.82
N TYR A 161 6.39 17.05 -8.38
CA TYR A 161 6.06 16.71 -9.76
C TYR A 161 5.26 17.82 -10.41
N THR A 162 5.62 18.22 -11.63
CA THR A 162 4.88 19.21 -12.40
C THR A 162 4.06 18.50 -13.47
N LYS A 163 2.74 18.60 -13.35
CA LYS A 163 1.78 18.06 -14.32
C LYS A 163 1.95 18.76 -15.67
N SER A 164 1.46 18.13 -16.73
CA SER A 164 1.41 18.72 -18.08
C SER A 164 0.60 20.02 -18.17
N THR A 165 -0.29 20.26 -17.18
CA THR A 165 -1.06 21.49 -17.01
C THR A 165 -0.23 22.67 -16.47
N GLY A 166 0.99 22.42 -15.99
CA GLY A 166 1.86 23.40 -15.33
C GLY A 166 1.68 23.49 -13.82
N GLU A 167 0.75 22.73 -13.23
CA GLU A 167 0.57 22.63 -11.78
C GLU A 167 1.68 21.77 -11.15
N THR A 168 2.36 22.30 -10.14
CA THR A 168 3.33 21.53 -9.33
C THR A 168 2.65 20.96 -8.09
N VAL A 169 2.67 19.64 -7.98
CA VAL A 169 2.26 18.87 -6.81
C VAL A 169 3.48 18.60 -5.95
N THR A 170 3.46 19.04 -4.70
CA THR A 170 4.60 18.89 -3.77
C THR A 170 4.40 17.79 -2.73
N GLU A 171 3.15 17.37 -2.50
CA GLU A 171 2.77 16.36 -1.51
C GLU A 171 2.22 15.11 -2.19
N PRO A 172 2.37 13.91 -1.59
CA PRO A 172 1.74 12.70 -2.10
C PRO A 172 0.21 12.81 -2.14
N GLU A 173 -0.39 12.48 -3.29
CA GLU A 173 -1.85 12.60 -3.50
C GLU A 173 -2.57 11.23 -3.48
N ILE A 174 -1.88 10.15 -3.84
CA ILE A 174 -2.47 8.81 -3.96
C ILE A 174 -1.58 7.73 -3.36
N ALA A 175 -2.21 6.76 -2.68
CA ALA A 175 -1.62 5.48 -2.31
C ALA A 175 -2.42 4.35 -2.97
N VAL A 176 -1.73 3.41 -3.62
CA VAL A 176 -2.33 2.35 -4.42
C VAL A 176 -1.81 1.00 -3.92
N VAL A 177 -2.71 0.03 -3.79
CA VAL A 177 -2.35 -1.38 -3.58
C VAL A 177 -3.05 -2.21 -4.63
N VAL A 178 -2.27 -2.91 -5.45
CA VAL A 178 -2.77 -3.89 -6.41
C VAL A 178 -2.38 -5.27 -5.91
N MET A 179 -3.38 -6.14 -5.78
CA MET A 179 -3.20 -7.56 -5.52
C MET A 179 -3.97 -8.34 -6.59
N ILE A 180 -3.27 -9.18 -7.34
CA ILE A 180 -3.89 -10.10 -8.29
C ILE A 180 -3.68 -11.54 -7.82
N GLU A 181 -4.77 -12.27 -7.65
CA GLU A 181 -4.69 -13.63 -7.16
C GLU A 181 -4.06 -14.57 -8.20
N ASN A 182 -3.15 -15.45 -7.76
CA ASN A 182 -2.57 -16.51 -8.57
C ASN A 182 -1.89 -16.05 -9.87
N ALA A 183 -1.36 -14.83 -9.85
CA ALA A 183 -0.71 -14.19 -10.99
C ALA A 183 0.83 -14.20 -10.92
N GLY A 184 1.42 -14.85 -9.92
CA GLY A 184 2.86 -14.99 -9.79
C GLY A 184 3.52 -13.75 -9.17
N GLU A 185 4.47 -13.15 -9.89
CA GLU A 185 5.36 -12.13 -9.35
C GLU A 185 4.74 -10.71 -9.38
N GLY A 186 4.88 -9.98 -8.27
CA GLY A 186 4.40 -8.61 -8.15
C GLY A 186 4.94 -7.64 -9.20
N SER A 187 6.23 -7.75 -9.57
CA SER A 187 6.88 -6.88 -10.56
C SER A 187 6.35 -7.07 -11.97
N GLY A 188 5.94 -8.29 -12.34
CA GLY A 188 5.48 -8.61 -13.69
C GLY A 188 4.00 -8.32 -13.94
N VAL A 189 3.18 -8.25 -12.88
CA VAL A 189 1.72 -8.10 -13.01
C VAL A 189 1.17 -6.92 -12.22
N ALA A 190 1.38 -6.88 -10.92
CA ALA A 190 0.76 -5.86 -10.07
C ALA A 190 1.40 -4.47 -10.26
N ALA A 191 2.72 -4.41 -10.49
CA ALA A 191 3.42 -3.15 -10.72
C ALA A 191 2.98 -2.44 -12.02
N PRO A 192 2.86 -3.11 -13.19
CA PRO A 192 2.33 -2.49 -14.41
C PRO A 192 0.90 -1.93 -14.25
N ILE A 193 0.02 -2.66 -13.56
CA ILE A 193 -1.34 -2.17 -13.26
C ILE A 193 -1.28 -0.92 -12.37
N THR A 194 -0.40 -0.93 -11.35
CA THR A 194 -0.20 0.23 -10.47
C THR A 194 0.30 1.44 -11.27
N ARG A 195 1.26 1.24 -12.20
CA ARG A 195 1.72 2.29 -13.10
C ARG A 195 0.56 2.88 -13.90
N GLN A 196 -0.30 2.06 -14.51
CA GLN A 196 -1.43 2.57 -15.28
C GLN A 196 -2.45 3.34 -14.41
N ILE A 197 -2.74 2.86 -13.18
CA ILE A 197 -3.59 3.60 -12.24
C ILE A 197 -3.02 5.00 -11.97
N ILE A 198 -1.70 5.08 -11.75
CA ILE A 198 -1.00 6.35 -11.51
C ILE A 198 -1.02 7.23 -12.77
N GLU A 199 -0.72 6.68 -13.95
CA GLU A 199 -0.81 7.40 -15.22
C GLU A 199 -2.20 8.02 -15.40
N LEU A 200 -3.26 7.22 -15.24
CA LEU A 200 -4.64 7.68 -15.35
C LEU A 200 -5.01 8.73 -14.30
N TYR A 201 -4.54 8.58 -13.06
CA TYR A 201 -4.78 9.57 -11.99
C TYR A 201 -4.19 10.94 -12.34
N TYR A 202 -3.00 10.97 -12.94
CA TYR A 202 -2.35 12.21 -13.39
C TYR A 202 -2.74 12.66 -14.81
N GLY A 203 -3.73 12.00 -15.44
CA GLY A 203 -4.20 12.36 -16.78
C GLY A 203 -3.20 12.04 -17.90
N ILE A 204 -2.29 11.09 -17.66
CA ILE A 204 -1.32 10.59 -18.62
C ILE A 204 -1.95 9.41 -19.35
N THR A 205 -1.95 9.46 -20.68
CA THR A 205 -2.38 8.31 -21.50
C THR A 205 -1.44 7.13 -21.21
N PRO A 206 -1.97 5.93 -20.86
CA PRO A 206 -1.14 4.79 -20.54
C PRO A 206 -0.11 4.50 -21.63
N LEU A 207 1.17 4.48 -21.24
CA LEU A 207 2.28 4.37 -22.19
C LEU A 207 2.62 2.92 -22.54
N THR A 208 2.21 1.97 -21.70
CA THR A 208 2.55 0.55 -21.83
C THR A 208 1.29 -0.32 -21.80
N PRO A 209 1.12 -1.26 -22.75
CA PRO A 209 0.04 -2.25 -22.68
C PRO A 209 0.19 -3.13 -21.44
N LEU A 210 -0.93 -3.61 -20.92
CA LEU A 210 -0.91 -4.61 -19.84
C LEU A 210 -0.39 -5.95 -20.38
N PRO A 211 0.13 -6.84 -19.51
CA PRO A 211 0.70 -8.12 -19.94
C PRO A 211 -0.24 -9.02 -20.77
N TRP A 212 -1.55 -8.75 -20.77
CA TRP A 212 -2.57 -9.52 -21.48
C TRP A 212 -3.21 -8.79 -22.68
N GLU A 213 -2.78 -7.55 -22.98
CA GLU A 213 -3.18 -6.79 -24.17
C GLU A 213 -2.27 -7.10 -25.36
#